data_AF-A0A6A3SIQ7-F1
#
_entry.id   AF-A0A6A3SIQ7-F1
#
_cell.length_a   1.000
_cell.length_b   1.000
_cell.length_c   1.000
_cell.angle_alpha   90.00
_cell.angle_beta   90.00
_cell.angle_gamma   90.00
#
_symmetry.space_group_name_H-M   'P 1'
#
loop_
_entity.id
_entity.type
_entity.pdbx_description
1 polymer ?
#
loop_
_entity_poly.entity_id
_entity_poly.type
_entity_poly.pdbx_seq_one_letter_code
_entity_poly.pdbx_strand_id
1 'polypeptide(L)'
;MCASKTYGYQGFKSFAVQHCATLKPGETYEQRATKFSSMGSRIIAPPTMNRMGKSTHDSVAMQSGQFVQPEDYHVPDRRGVSVNQKRPSSKPFVANSTYLHDFPAFDDERTRVLHVSLEEYERAFMTVAKKNNQQHDGATIQLVQVQEVLKLALGDGAIPQVVEVFHSYLDRRGSVRDKISWGLFRQAVDHVDDLFNRELNRVTTASSASKTWGSTSFADKQLNEYLVHSSTPASSYQMDFGTYGENPRDRPYMRMRGMASSTMDLNPGTSRVTNQIPGYAGFLPLASHNAEALAHANGPEDIDSLHPTPRAALRLFHSDNIPGYTGHKPVDCVNYRGECRAGSDPGTTTGDSYKPHK
;
A
#
# COMPACT_ATOMS: atom_id res chain seq x y z
N MET A 1 -27.81 41.52 53.98
CA MET A 1 -27.77 42.55 52.92
C MET A 1 -27.80 41.85 51.56
N CYS A 2 -28.77 42.25 50.72
CA CYS A 2 -28.90 42.06 49.27
C CYS A 2 -28.49 40.72 48.62
N ALA A 3 -29.40 39.73 48.65
CA ALA A 3 -29.45 38.72 47.61
C ALA A 3 -30.02 39.36 46.33
N SER A 4 -29.17 39.54 45.31
CA SER A 4 -29.57 39.96 43.98
C SER A 4 -30.58 38.96 43.40
N LYS A 5 -31.85 39.36 43.30
CA LYS A 5 -32.88 38.61 42.56
C LYS A 5 -32.62 38.76 41.07
N THR A 6 -31.76 37.89 40.53
CA THR A 6 -31.53 37.78 39.09
C THR A 6 -32.64 36.95 38.46
N TYR A 7 -33.57 37.60 37.78
CA TYR A 7 -34.59 36.96 36.92
C TYR A 7 -34.00 36.60 35.55
N GLY A 8 -32.99 35.73 35.55
CA GLY A 8 -32.35 35.21 34.34
C GLY A 8 -32.56 33.70 34.20
N TYR A 9 -32.55 33.18 32.97
CA TYR A 9 -32.66 31.74 32.69
C TYR A 9 -31.55 30.95 33.40
N GLN A 10 -31.91 30.19 34.44
CA GLN A 10 -31.00 29.34 35.22
C GLN A 10 -30.81 27.93 34.64
N GLY A 11 -31.29 27.67 33.41
CA GLY A 11 -31.40 26.31 32.86
C GLY A 11 -30.11 25.71 32.29
N PHE A 12 -29.02 26.47 32.20
CA PHE A 12 -27.77 25.93 31.66
C PHE A 12 -26.97 25.18 32.74
N LYS A 13 -26.98 23.85 32.67
CA LYS A 13 -26.02 22.98 33.38
C LYS A 13 -24.94 22.53 32.38
N SER A 14 -23.66 22.63 32.74
CA SER A 14 -22.58 22.17 31.86
C SER A 14 -22.67 20.66 31.62
N PHE A 15 -22.18 20.19 30.46
CA PHE A 15 -22.20 18.77 30.09
C PHE A 15 -21.59 17.84 31.15
N ALA A 16 -20.67 18.34 31.98
CA ALA A 16 -20.07 17.57 33.07
C ALA A 16 -21.01 17.33 34.26
N VAL A 17 -22.06 18.16 34.41
CA VAL A 17 -23.03 18.12 35.53
C VAL A 17 -24.37 17.51 35.08
N GLN A 18 -24.57 17.32 33.78
CA GLN A 18 -25.78 16.68 33.24
C GLN A 18 -25.66 15.15 33.32
N HIS A 19 -26.68 14.49 33.89
CA HIS A 19 -26.79 13.04 33.82
C HIS A 19 -27.05 12.60 32.37
N CYS A 20 -26.35 11.57 31.88
CA CYS A 20 -26.63 11.00 30.56
C CYS A 20 -28.07 10.47 30.52
N ALA A 21 -28.81 10.82 29.46
CA ALA A 21 -30.22 10.45 29.31
C ALA A 21 -30.44 8.92 29.28
N THR A 22 -29.45 8.15 28.87
CA THR A 22 -29.49 6.69 28.84
C THR A 22 -28.17 6.11 29.34
N LEU A 23 -28.25 5.16 30.27
CA LEU A 23 -27.14 4.27 30.64
C LEU A 23 -27.18 3.04 29.74
N LYS A 24 -26.01 2.45 29.48
CA LYS A 24 -25.97 1.15 28.80
C LYS A 24 -26.66 0.11 29.69
N PRO A 25 -27.40 -0.85 29.12
CA PRO A 25 -28.01 -1.93 29.91
C PRO A 25 -26.97 -2.61 30.81
N GLY A 26 -27.21 -2.61 32.12
CA GLY A 26 -26.32 -3.21 33.12
C GLY A 26 -25.23 -2.29 33.71
N GLU A 27 -25.08 -1.04 33.24
CA GLU A 27 -24.16 -0.08 33.87
C GLU A 27 -24.87 0.77 34.94
N THR A 28 -24.23 0.96 36.10
CA THR A 28 -24.65 1.94 37.12
C THR A 28 -23.78 3.21 37.08
N TYR A 29 -24.29 4.33 37.58
CA TYR A 29 -23.54 5.60 37.64
C TYR A 29 -22.25 5.47 38.48
N GLU A 30 -22.26 4.66 39.54
CA GLU A 30 -21.11 4.40 40.41
C GLU A 30 -20.01 3.59 39.70
N GLN A 31 -20.40 2.60 38.89
CA GLN A 31 -19.46 1.84 38.06
C GLN A 31 -18.81 2.72 37.00
N ARG A 32 -19.55 3.67 36.41
CA ARG A 32 -19.00 4.60 35.42
C ARG A 32 -17.99 5.58 36.02
N ALA A 33 -18.25 6.07 37.23
CA ALA A 33 -17.34 6.99 37.93
C ALA A 33 -15.98 6.34 38.26
N THR A 34 -15.97 5.02 38.50
CA THR A 34 -14.77 4.26 38.84
C THR A 34 -14.09 3.60 37.63
N LYS A 35 -14.80 3.45 36.49
CA LYS A 35 -14.28 2.83 35.26
C LYS A 35 -13.00 3.47 34.73
N PHE A 36 -12.83 4.78 34.95
CA PHE A 36 -11.66 5.53 34.48
C PHE A 36 -10.61 5.75 35.59
N SER A 37 -10.97 5.61 36.87
CA SER A 37 -9.99 5.70 37.96
C SER A 37 -9.05 4.50 37.99
N SER A 38 -9.54 3.31 37.63
CA SER A 38 -8.71 2.10 37.51
C SER A 38 -7.76 2.11 36.30
N MET A 39 -8.03 2.93 35.29
CA MET A 39 -7.11 3.11 34.16
C MET A 39 -5.97 4.07 34.51
N GLY A 40 -6.24 5.12 35.29
CA GLY A 40 -5.20 6.06 35.74
C GLY A 40 -4.15 5.41 36.65
N SER A 41 -4.53 4.46 37.49
CA SER A 41 -3.60 3.77 38.40
C SER A 41 -2.66 2.77 37.71
N ARG A 42 -3.00 2.26 36.52
CA ARG A 42 -2.12 1.39 35.73
C ARG A 42 -1.01 2.13 34.98
N ILE A 43 -1.18 3.44 34.77
CA ILE A 43 -0.16 4.29 34.11
C ILE A 43 0.99 4.60 35.08
N ILE A 44 0.72 4.58 36.40
CA ILE A 44 1.68 4.86 37.49
C ILE A 44 2.11 3.56 38.18
N ALA A 45 2.27 2.46 37.42
CA ALA A 45 2.86 1.24 37.97
C ALA A 45 4.39 1.39 38.06
N PRO A 46 5.05 0.85 39.09
CA PRO A 46 6.49 0.83 39.18
C PRO A 46 7.09 0.09 37.95
N PRO A 47 8.29 0.50 37.47
CA PRO A 47 8.87 0.00 36.22
C PRO A 47 9.09 -1.52 36.18
N THR A 48 9.06 -2.20 37.32
CA THR A 48 9.13 -3.67 37.43
C THR A 48 7.86 -4.40 37.02
N MET A 49 6.69 -3.73 36.99
CA MET A 49 5.40 -4.30 36.57
C MET A 49 4.96 -3.85 35.18
N ASN A 50 5.62 -2.83 34.62
CA ASN A 50 5.48 -2.53 33.21
C ASN A 50 6.17 -3.65 32.44
N ARG A 51 5.47 -4.29 31.49
CA ARG A 51 6.07 -5.17 30.47
C ARG A 51 6.91 -4.34 29.50
N MET A 52 7.83 -3.55 30.02
CA MET A 52 8.77 -2.70 29.30
C MET A 52 10.14 -3.23 29.67
N GLY A 53 10.71 -4.05 28.81
CA GLY A 53 12.00 -4.70 29.06
C GLY A 53 12.00 -6.15 28.63
N LYS A 54 12.74 -6.41 27.55
CA LYS A 54 13.05 -7.73 26.96
C LYS A 54 11.96 -8.38 26.09
N SER A 55 11.24 -7.60 25.29
CA SER A 55 10.41 -8.16 24.22
C SER A 55 11.03 -7.85 22.86
N THR A 56 11.14 -8.87 22.01
CA THR A 56 11.57 -8.83 20.59
C THR A 56 10.66 -7.96 19.69
N HIS A 57 9.61 -7.36 20.25
CA HIS A 57 8.61 -6.57 19.53
C HIS A 57 8.51 -5.13 20.02
N ASP A 58 9.41 -4.69 20.89
CA ASP A 58 9.42 -3.32 21.39
C ASP A 58 9.95 -2.38 20.30
N SER A 59 9.15 -1.38 19.91
CA SER A 59 9.59 -0.38 18.95
C SER A 59 10.77 0.44 19.48
N VAL A 60 11.61 0.97 18.59
CA VAL A 60 12.70 1.90 18.96
C VAL A 60 12.17 3.08 19.77
N ALA A 61 10.94 3.53 19.52
CA ALA A 61 10.28 4.57 20.31
C ALA A 61 10.04 4.13 21.77
N MET A 62 9.56 2.90 21.98
CA MET A 62 9.35 2.34 23.32
C MET A 62 10.68 2.13 24.07
N GLN A 63 11.71 1.64 23.38
CA GLN A 63 13.05 1.51 23.94
C GLN A 63 13.65 2.89 24.27
N SER A 64 13.45 3.88 23.40
CA SER A 64 13.91 5.26 23.66
C SER A 64 13.20 5.88 24.87
N GLY A 65 11.93 5.52 25.10
CA GLY A 65 11.15 5.97 26.25
C GLY A 65 11.71 5.50 27.59
N GLN A 66 12.49 4.41 27.64
CA GLN A 66 13.15 3.95 28.88
C GLN A 66 14.25 4.90 29.35
N PHE A 67 14.81 5.70 28.44
CA PHE A 67 15.85 6.68 28.75
C PHE A 67 15.29 8.08 29.03
N VAL A 68 13.97 8.30 28.84
CA VAL A 68 13.32 9.58 29.10
C VAL A 68 12.98 9.66 30.58
N GLN A 69 13.53 10.67 31.26
CA GLN A 69 13.22 10.95 32.65
C GLN A 69 12.11 12.01 32.76
N PRO A 70 11.36 12.07 33.88
CA PRO A 70 10.34 13.10 34.09
C PRO A 70 10.88 14.53 33.94
N GLU A 71 12.15 14.75 34.26
CA GLU A 71 12.83 16.04 34.14
C GLU A 71 13.04 16.49 32.69
N ASP A 72 13.03 15.56 31.72
CA ASP A 72 13.14 15.86 30.28
C ASP A 72 11.83 16.44 29.71
N TYR A 73 10.73 16.32 30.44
CA TYR A 73 9.43 16.84 30.03
C TYR A 73 9.29 18.34 30.38
N HIS A 74 9.39 19.20 29.37
CA HIS A 74 9.16 20.63 29.52
C HIS A 74 7.82 21.04 28.90
N VAL A 75 6.94 21.62 29.72
CA VAL A 75 5.67 22.17 29.25
C VAL A 75 5.96 23.39 28.36
N PRO A 76 5.46 23.42 27.11
CA PRO A 76 5.59 24.58 26.25
C PRO A 76 5.01 25.83 26.92
N ASP A 77 5.62 26.99 26.69
CA ASP A 77 5.10 28.25 27.20
C ASP A 77 3.66 28.48 26.70
N ARG A 78 2.84 29.23 27.45
CA ARG A 78 1.40 29.47 27.16
C ARG A 78 1.14 30.08 25.78
N ARG A 79 2.17 30.64 25.15
CA ARG A 79 2.15 31.20 23.80
C ARG A 79 2.37 30.16 22.70
N GLY A 80 2.60 28.89 23.05
CA GLY A 80 2.83 27.78 22.13
C GLY A 80 4.20 27.81 21.43
N VAL A 81 5.13 28.66 21.89
CA VAL A 81 6.42 28.85 21.24
C VAL A 81 7.52 28.18 22.06
N SER A 82 8.14 27.14 21.51
CA SER A 82 9.33 26.49 22.07
C SER A 82 10.59 27.31 21.77
N VAL A 83 10.60 28.57 22.19
CA VAL A 83 11.78 29.45 22.08
C VAL A 83 12.73 29.03 23.20
N ASN A 84 13.93 28.56 22.87
CA ASN A 84 15.03 28.18 23.78
C ASN A 84 15.21 26.70 24.14
N GLN A 85 14.72 25.74 23.33
CA GLN A 85 15.17 24.35 23.50
C GLN A 85 16.65 24.21 23.13
N LYS A 86 17.51 24.03 24.16
CA LYS A 86 18.91 23.64 23.97
C LYS A 86 18.95 22.21 23.43
N ARG A 87 19.84 21.94 22.48
CA ARG A 87 20.06 20.56 22.01
C ARG A 87 20.49 19.69 23.19
N PRO A 88 20.00 18.44 23.29
CA PRO A 88 20.42 17.52 24.34
C PRO A 88 21.94 17.29 24.25
N SER A 89 22.61 17.15 25.39
CA SER A 89 24.07 16.99 25.48
C SER A 89 24.55 15.67 24.85
N SER A 90 23.75 14.60 24.96
CA SER A 90 23.98 13.33 24.28
C SER A 90 22.68 12.54 24.17
N LYS A 91 22.53 11.75 23.10
CA LYS A 91 21.44 10.78 22.94
C LYS A 91 22.07 9.45 22.51
N PRO A 92 21.94 8.38 23.30
CA PRO A 92 22.50 7.08 22.92
C PRO A 92 21.79 6.57 21.66
N PHE A 93 22.57 5.99 20.74
CA PHE A 93 22.03 5.29 19.59
C PHE A 93 21.68 3.86 20.02
N VAL A 94 20.38 3.57 20.09
CA VAL A 94 19.85 2.29 20.62
C VAL A 94 19.38 1.35 19.49
N ALA A 95 19.20 1.88 18.28
CA ALA A 95 18.62 1.11 17.18
C ALA A 95 19.63 0.13 16.58
N ASN A 96 19.29 -1.15 16.55
CA ASN A 96 19.98 -2.14 15.74
C ASN A 96 19.22 -2.35 14.42
N SER A 97 19.92 -2.84 13.40
CA SER A 97 19.24 -3.29 12.18
C SER A 97 18.34 -4.48 12.49
N THR A 98 17.27 -4.65 11.72
CA THR A 98 16.39 -5.82 11.80
C THR A 98 17.19 -7.12 11.67
N TYR A 99 18.19 -7.13 10.79
CA TYR A 99 19.10 -8.26 10.62
C TYR A 99 19.84 -8.67 11.89
N LEU A 100 20.44 -7.71 12.62
CA LEU A 100 21.15 -8.01 13.87
C LEU A 100 20.21 -8.39 15.01
N HIS A 101 18.98 -7.88 14.97
CA HIS A 101 17.96 -8.22 15.94
C HIS A 101 17.43 -9.66 15.74
N ASP A 102 17.17 -10.03 14.48
CA ASP A 102 16.59 -11.33 14.15
C ASP A 102 17.65 -12.45 14.16
N PHE A 103 18.92 -12.12 13.92
CA PHE A 103 20.01 -13.08 13.85
C PHE A 103 21.24 -12.66 14.71
N PRO A 104 21.11 -12.66 16.04
CA PRO A 104 22.13 -12.11 16.94
C PRO A 104 23.45 -12.90 16.96
N ALA A 105 23.44 -14.18 16.54
CA ALA A 105 24.61 -15.07 16.57
C ALA A 105 25.04 -15.54 15.17
N PHE A 106 24.56 -14.91 14.09
CA PHE A 106 24.78 -15.42 12.73
C PHE A 106 26.25 -15.40 12.30
N ASP A 107 27.04 -14.47 12.82
CA ASP A 107 28.48 -14.42 12.53
C ASP A 107 29.24 -15.57 13.23
N ASP A 108 28.83 -15.91 14.46
CA ASP A 108 29.33 -17.10 15.17
C ASP A 108 28.90 -18.40 14.47
N GLU A 109 27.78 -18.38 13.75
CA GLU A 109 27.30 -19.49 12.93
C GLU A 109 28.11 -19.63 11.64
N ARG A 110 28.34 -18.53 10.91
CA ARG A 110 29.19 -18.51 9.71
C ARG A 110 30.61 -18.97 10.01
N THR A 111 31.20 -18.49 11.11
CA THR A 111 32.53 -18.94 11.53
C THR A 111 32.54 -20.43 11.83
N ARG A 112 31.51 -20.98 12.49
CA ARG A 112 31.39 -22.43 12.69
C ARG A 112 31.36 -23.21 11.37
N VAL A 113 30.64 -22.74 10.35
CA VAL A 113 30.63 -23.38 9.02
C VAL A 113 32.04 -23.43 8.42
N LEU A 114 32.77 -22.32 8.49
CA LEU A 114 34.13 -22.18 7.93
C LEU A 114 35.19 -23.05 8.62
N HIS A 115 34.95 -23.49 9.86
CA HIS A 115 35.88 -24.37 10.58
C HIS A 115 35.70 -25.85 10.23
N VAL A 116 34.62 -26.22 9.52
CA VAL A 116 34.36 -27.61 9.11
C VAL A 116 35.25 -27.98 7.93
N SER A 117 35.92 -29.12 8.03
CA SER A 117 36.83 -29.59 6.99
C SER A 117 36.05 -30.18 5.81
N LEU A 118 36.61 -30.06 4.60
CA LEU A 118 36.04 -30.67 3.39
C LEU A 118 35.84 -32.19 3.52
N GLU A 119 36.69 -32.86 4.31
CA GLU A 119 36.59 -34.29 4.58
C GLU A 119 35.32 -34.66 5.35
N GLU A 120 34.85 -33.80 6.25
CA GLU A 120 33.63 -34.04 7.02
C GLU A 120 32.39 -33.94 6.13
N TYR A 121 32.37 -32.97 5.21
CA TYR A 121 31.35 -32.90 4.16
C TYR A 121 31.36 -34.11 3.24
N GLU A 122 32.53 -34.63 2.88
CA GLU A 122 32.65 -35.83 2.04
C GLU A 122 32.11 -37.08 2.75
N ARG A 123 32.48 -37.26 4.02
CA ARG A 123 31.97 -38.37 4.84
C ARG A 123 30.44 -38.27 4.99
N ALA A 124 29.91 -37.09 5.26
CA ALA A 124 28.46 -36.87 5.36
C ALA A 124 27.74 -37.13 4.02
N PHE A 125 28.29 -36.64 2.91
CA PHE A 125 27.73 -36.86 1.58
C PHE A 125 27.70 -38.35 1.21
N MET A 126 28.80 -39.07 1.46
CA MET A 126 28.91 -40.48 1.12
C MET A 126 28.04 -41.37 2.01
N THR A 127 27.80 -41.00 3.28
CA THR A 127 26.88 -41.75 4.15
C THR A 127 25.43 -41.64 3.65
N VAL A 128 24.99 -40.45 3.25
CA VAL A 128 23.65 -40.24 2.69
C VAL A 128 23.51 -40.88 1.31
N ALA A 129 24.53 -40.77 0.45
CA ALA A 129 24.53 -41.41 -0.86
C ALA A 129 24.45 -42.94 -0.77
N LYS A 130 25.17 -43.56 0.18
CA LYS A 130 25.13 -45.02 0.43
C LYS A 130 23.79 -45.50 0.96
N LYS A 131 23.10 -44.69 1.75
CA LYS A 131 21.76 -45.01 2.27
C LYS A 131 20.72 -45.12 1.16
N ASN A 132 20.87 -44.35 0.09
CA ASN A 132 19.86 -44.21 -0.97
C ASN A 132 20.18 -45.02 -2.25
N ASN A 133 21.44 -45.17 -2.63
CA ASN A 133 21.83 -45.90 -3.84
C ASN A 133 22.21 -47.35 -3.49
N GLN A 134 21.23 -48.21 -3.28
CA GLN A 134 21.49 -49.66 -3.15
C GLN A 134 21.78 -50.36 -4.50
N GLN A 135 21.62 -49.68 -5.66
CA GLN A 135 21.64 -50.38 -6.96
C GLN A 135 22.27 -49.66 -8.17
N HIS A 136 22.85 -48.45 -8.05
CA HIS A 136 23.45 -47.78 -9.21
C HIS A 136 24.83 -47.13 -8.96
N ASP A 137 25.63 -47.17 -10.02
CA ASP A 137 27.08 -46.95 -10.14
C ASP A 137 27.47 -45.46 -10.09
N GLY A 138 27.09 -44.78 -9.02
CA GLY A 138 27.50 -43.40 -8.74
C GLY A 138 26.91 -42.84 -7.45
N ALA A 139 27.76 -42.29 -6.57
CA ALA A 139 27.33 -41.64 -5.34
C ALA A 139 26.66 -40.28 -5.67
N THR A 140 25.36 -40.30 -5.91
CA THR A 140 24.54 -39.10 -6.11
C THR A 140 23.46 -38.96 -5.05
N ILE A 141 23.17 -37.73 -4.63
CA ILE A 141 22.08 -37.40 -3.70
C ILE A 141 21.00 -36.57 -4.40
N GLN A 142 19.80 -36.49 -3.82
CA GLN A 142 18.75 -35.58 -4.25
C GLN A 142 18.81 -34.23 -3.51
N LEU A 143 18.25 -33.18 -4.09
CA LEU A 143 18.23 -31.84 -3.47
C LEU A 143 17.59 -31.84 -2.08
N VAL A 144 16.52 -32.60 -1.86
CA VAL A 144 15.84 -32.72 -0.55
C VAL A 144 16.76 -33.29 0.54
N GLN A 145 17.75 -34.08 0.14
CA GLN A 145 18.66 -34.79 1.06
C GLN A 145 19.87 -33.92 1.45
N VAL A 146 20.04 -32.76 0.84
CA VAL A 146 21.11 -31.81 1.20
C VAL A 146 20.99 -31.38 2.65
N GLN A 147 19.76 -31.17 3.15
CA GLN A 147 19.54 -30.85 4.56
C GLN A 147 20.05 -31.96 5.49
N GLU A 148 19.91 -33.23 5.11
CA GLU A 148 20.42 -34.36 5.91
C GLU A 148 21.95 -34.40 5.90
N VAL A 149 22.58 -34.18 4.74
CA VAL A 149 24.04 -34.09 4.62
C VAL A 149 24.60 -32.96 5.48
N LEU A 150 23.99 -31.78 5.42
CA LEU A 150 24.44 -30.62 6.20
C LEU A 150 24.24 -30.84 7.70
N LYS A 151 23.14 -31.47 8.13
CA LYS A 151 22.95 -31.85 9.54
C LYS A 151 24.03 -32.82 10.03
N LEU A 152 24.48 -33.74 9.17
CA LEU A 152 25.54 -34.69 9.52
C LEU A 152 26.94 -34.06 9.55
N ALA A 153 27.21 -33.10 8.67
CA ALA A 153 28.51 -32.42 8.61
C ALA A 153 28.65 -31.29 9.65
N LEU A 154 27.59 -30.48 9.82
CA LEU A 154 27.61 -29.25 10.63
C LEU A 154 26.97 -29.42 12.01
N GLY A 155 26.19 -30.49 12.25
CA GLY A 155 25.44 -30.67 13.48
C GLY A 155 24.48 -29.51 13.74
N ASP A 156 24.63 -28.87 14.90
CA ASP A 156 23.85 -27.68 15.30
C ASP A 156 24.14 -26.44 14.45
N GLY A 157 25.19 -26.45 13.62
CA GLY A 157 25.49 -25.41 12.64
C GLY A 157 24.64 -25.50 11.36
N ALA A 158 23.84 -26.56 11.18
CA ALA A 158 22.95 -26.74 10.02
C ALA A 158 21.66 -25.91 10.11
N ILE A 159 21.85 -24.61 10.26
CA ILE A 159 20.80 -23.63 10.48
C ILE A 159 20.06 -23.38 9.15
N PRO A 160 18.74 -23.11 9.15
CA PRO A 160 17.95 -23.04 7.92
C PRO A 160 18.53 -22.12 6.85
N GLN A 161 19.13 -21.00 7.23
CA GLN A 161 19.76 -20.03 6.35
C GLN A 161 21.00 -20.60 5.66
N VAL A 162 21.86 -21.31 6.39
CA VAL A 162 23.03 -21.99 5.80
C VAL A 162 22.55 -23.02 4.78
N VAL A 163 21.55 -23.82 5.16
CA VAL A 163 20.91 -24.82 4.28
C VAL A 163 20.32 -24.14 3.03
N GLU A 164 19.68 -22.98 3.17
CA GLU A 164 19.11 -22.21 2.06
C GLU A 164 20.20 -21.72 1.09
N VAL A 165 21.36 -21.29 1.57
CA VAL A 165 22.48 -20.90 0.68
C VAL A 165 22.93 -22.11 -0.16
N PHE A 166 23.12 -23.27 0.46
CA PHE A 166 23.45 -24.50 -0.26
C PHE A 166 22.35 -24.87 -1.27
N HIS A 167 21.09 -24.87 -0.85
CA HIS A 167 19.95 -25.16 -1.74
C HIS A 167 19.90 -24.19 -2.91
N SER A 168 20.05 -22.89 -2.68
CA SER A 168 19.98 -21.86 -3.74
C SER A 168 21.08 -22.01 -4.78
N TYR A 169 22.29 -22.43 -4.37
CA TYR A 169 23.40 -22.69 -5.29
C TYR A 169 23.17 -23.98 -6.08
N LEU A 170 22.75 -25.04 -5.40
CA LEU A 170 22.54 -26.37 -5.97
C LEU A 170 21.32 -26.43 -6.88
N ASP A 171 20.25 -25.69 -6.59
CA ASP A 171 19.03 -25.60 -7.41
C ASP A 171 19.32 -24.89 -8.74
N ARG A 172 20.05 -23.76 -8.70
CA ARG A 172 20.45 -23.01 -9.92
C ARG A 172 21.38 -23.77 -10.85
N ARG A 173 22.14 -24.73 -10.34
CA ARG A 173 23.12 -25.54 -11.09
C ARG A 173 22.74 -27.00 -11.20
N GLY A 174 21.59 -27.39 -10.63
CA GLY A 174 21.10 -28.75 -10.59
C GLY A 174 20.86 -29.27 -12.01
N SER A 175 21.37 -30.47 -12.30
CA SER A 175 21.14 -31.15 -13.56
C SER A 175 19.65 -31.53 -13.71
N VAL A 176 19.23 -31.85 -14.94
CA VAL A 176 17.86 -32.14 -15.44
C VAL A 176 17.09 -33.23 -14.66
N ARG A 177 17.64 -33.83 -13.60
CA ARG A 177 17.04 -34.94 -12.82
C ARG A 177 17.23 -34.85 -11.30
N ASP A 178 17.50 -33.67 -10.72
CA ASP A 178 17.73 -33.47 -9.27
C ASP A 178 18.85 -34.33 -8.66
N LYS A 179 19.74 -34.90 -9.48
CA LYS A 179 20.86 -35.71 -9.01
C LYS A 179 22.10 -34.84 -8.84
N ILE A 180 22.53 -34.69 -7.60
CA ILE A 180 23.70 -33.92 -7.21
C ILE A 180 24.87 -34.90 -7.05
N SER A 181 25.93 -34.69 -7.84
CA SER A 181 27.20 -35.41 -7.70
C SER A 181 28.09 -34.76 -6.64
N TRP A 182 29.04 -35.53 -6.09
CA TRP A 182 30.02 -34.99 -5.13
C TRP A 182 30.79 -33.79 -5.70
N GLY A 183 31.18 -33.82 -6.97
CA GLY A 183 31.89 -32.71 -7.60
C GLY A 183 31.09 -31.41 -7.62
N LEU A 184 29.76 -31.49 -7.81
CA LEU A 184 28.87 -30.33 -7.77
C LEU A 184 28.63 -29.86 -6.33
N PHE A 185 28.53 -30.79 -5.38
CA PHE A 185 28.40 -30.46 -3.96
C PHE A 185 29.66 -29.79 -3.41
N ARG A 186 30.85 -30.25 -3.80
CA ARG A 186 32.13 -29.62 -3.46
C ARG A 186 32.18 -28.16 -3.94
N GLN A 187 31.75 -27.89 -5.18
CA GLN A 187 31.66 -26.51 -5.67
C GLN A 187 30.69 -25.64 -4.86
N ALA A 188 29.65 -26.26 -4.29
CA ALA A 188 28.73 -25.55 -3.39
C ALA A 188 29.39 -25.23 -2.04
N VAL A 189 30.18 -26.15 -1.48
CA VAL A 189 30.98 -25.90 -0.27
C VAL A 189 31.96 -24.74 -0.51
N ASP A 190 32.76 -24.82 -1.58
CA ASP A 190 33.72 -23.76 -1.94
C ASP A 190 33.02 -22.39 -2.10
N HIS A 191 31.85 -22.36 -2.74
CA HIS A 191 31.05 -21.14 -2.90
C HIS A 191 30.51 -20.59 -1.57
N VAL A 192 30.05 -21.47 -0.68
CA VAL A 192 29.55 -21.07 0.64
C VAL A 192 30.69 -20.53 1.50
N ASP A 193 31.85 -21.17 1.48
CA ASP A 193 33.03 -20.71 2.20
C ASP A 193 33.50 -19.34 1.69
N ASP A 194 33.58 -19.14 0.37
CA ASP A 194 33.91 -17.85 -0.23
C ASP A 194 32.91 -16.76 0.17
N LEU A 195 31.61 -17.09 0.16
CA LEU A 195 30.54 -16.16 0.52
C LEU A 195 30.64 -15.75 1.99
N PHE A 196 30.78 -16.71 2.91
CA PHE A 196 30.88 -16.44 4.34
C PHE A 196 32.18 -15.74 4.72
N ASN A 197 33.31 -16.12 4.12
CA ASN A 197 34.57 -15.39 4.29
C ASN A 197 34.44 -13.93 3.86
N ARG A 198 33.77 -13.67 2.73
CA ARG A 198 33.56 -12.29 2.26
C ARG A 198 32.62 -11.50 3.15
N GLU A 199 31.58 -12.12 3.69
CA GLU A 199 30.63 -11.45 4.59
C GLU A 199 31.23 -11.12 5.96
N LEU A 200 32.03 -12.03 6.54
CA LEU A 200 32.76 -11.79 7.77
C LEU A 200 33.84 -10.71 7.60
N ASN A 201 34.60 -10.77 6.50
CA ASN A 201 35.66 -9.79 6.22
C ASN A 201 35.14 -8.43 5.74
N ARG A 202 33.88 -8.33 5.29
CA ARG A 202 33.24 -7.05 4.97
C ARG A 202 33.13 -6.14 6.18
N VAL A 203 32.98 -6.70 7.38
CA VAL A 203 32.84 -5.92 8.62
C VAL A 203 34.17 -5.28 9.01
N THR A 204 35.30 -5.94 8.77
CA THR A 204 36.64 -5.42 9.09
C THR A 204 37.21 -4.50 8.01
N THR A 205 36.79 -4.65 6.76
CA THR A 205 37.27 -3.85 5.61
C THR A 205 36.32 -2.74 5.16
N ALA A 206 35.19 -2.51 5.86
CA ALA A 206 34.30 -1.37 5.62
C ALA A 206 34.87 -0.03 6.13
N SER A 207 36.15 0.21 5.88
CA SER A 207 36.63 1.52 5.49
C SER A 207 36.64 1.56 3.96
N SER A 208 35.58 2.15 3.39
CA SER A 208 35.48 2.52 1.97
C SER A 208 35.16 1.41 0.95
N ALA A 209 33.93 1.47 0.42
CA ALA A 209 33.62 1.24 -1.00
C ALA A 209 33.80 -0.16 -1.64
N SER A 210 33.31 -1.25 -1.02
CA SER A 210 33.22 -2.57 -1.70
C SER A 210 31.81 -3.17 -1.66
N LYS A 211 30.94 -2.63 -2.53
CA LYS A 211 29.67 -3.25 -2.94
C LYS A 211 29.94 -4.21 -4.11
N THR A 212 29.74 -5.50 -3.90
CA THR A 212 29.41 -6.45 -4.98
C THR A 212 28.62 -7.61 -4.38
N TRP A 213 27.36 -7.80 -4.77
CA TRP A 213 27.01 -8.80 -5.79
C TRP A 213 25.52 -8.65 -6.12
N GLY A 214 25.21 -8.59 -7.42
CA GLY A 214 23.97 -9.19 -7.90
C GLY A 214 22.74 -8.28 -7.94
N SER A 215 22.91 -7.07 -8.45
CA SER A 215 22.02 -6.40 -9.41
C SER A 215 22.21 -4.90 -9.19
N THR A 216 23.09 -4.30 -9.98
CA THR A 216 23.06 -2.86 -10.26
C THR A 216 21.81 -2.54 -11.11
N SER A 217 20.63 -2.96 -10.65
CA SER A 217 19.34 -2.48 -11.12
C SER A 217 18.89 -1.40 -10.13
N PHE A 218 19.02 -0.15 -10.55
CA PHE A 218 18.48 1.08 -9.94
C PHE A 218 19.09 1.61 -8.63
N ALA A 219 19.67 0.80 -7.74
CA ALA A 219 20.09 1.30 -6.41
C ALA A 219 21.36 2.18 -6.37
N ASP A 220 22.19 2.18 -7.42
CA ASP A 220 23.38 3.05 -7.55
C ASP A 220 23.18 4.21 -8.56
N LYS A 221 22.00 4.34 -9.17
CA LYS A 221 21.66 5.57 -9.90
C LYS A 221 21.18 6.60 -8.90
N GLN A 222 22.11 7.39 -8.37
CA GLN A 222 21.86 8.56 -7.55
C GLN A 222 21.04 8.24 -6.28
N LEU A 223 21.62 8.48 -5.10
CA LEU A 223 20.79 9.13 -4.08
C LEU A 223 20.19 10.33 -4.80
N ASN A 224 18.91 10.26 -5.18
CA ASN A 224 18.24 11.36 -5.87
C ASN A 224 18.29 12.54 -4.89
N GLU A 225 19.33 13.35 -5.03
CA GLU A 225 19.65 14.51 -4.20
C GLU A 225 18.55 15.58 -4.34
N TYR A 226 17.66 15.37 -5.31
CA TYR A 226 16.42 16.10 -5.52
C TYR A 226 15.25 15.11 -5.57
N LEU A 227 14.87 14.56 -4.41
CA LEU A 227 13.47 14.26 -4.17
C LEU A 227 12.71 15.58 -4.35
N VAL A 228 11.62 15.57 -5.13
CA VAL A 228 10.77 16.74 -5.37
C VAL A 228 10.58 17.49 -4.06
N HIS A 229 11.15 18.69 -3.96
CA HIS A 229 11.04 19.49 -2.74
C HIS A 229 9.55 19.67 -2.43
N SER A 230 9.16 19.36 -1.19
CA SER A 230 7.79 19.63 -0.75
C SER A 230 7.54 21.13 -0.88
N SER A 231 6.71 21.54 -1.84
CA SER A 231 6.27 22.93 -1.89
C SER A 231 5.48 23.20 -0.63
N THR A 232 5.83 24.25 0.10
CA THR A 232 5.01 24.73 1.21
C THR A 232 3.59 24.96 0.67
N PRO A 233 2.56 24.30 1.22
CA PRO A 233 1.20 24.52 0.77
C PRO A 233 0.83 25.99 1.00
N ALA A 234 0.03 26.55 0.09
CA ALA A 234 -0.49 27.90 0.26
C ALA A 234 -1.31 27.99 1.56
N SER A 235 -1.26 29.14 2.23
CA SER A 235 -2.12 29.37 3.39
C SER A 235 -3.58 29.42 2.96
N SER A 236 -4.51 29.09 3.86
CA SER A 236 -5.95 29.22 3.59
C SER A 236 -6.31 30.63 3.13
N TYR A 237 -5.67 31.65 3.70
CA TYR A 237 -5.85 33.05 3.28
C TYR A 237 -5.42 33.28 1.82
N GLN A 238 -4.27 32.71 1.41
CA GLN A 238 -3.79 32.84 0.03
C GLN A 238 -4.71 32.14 -0.97
N MET A 239 -5.23 30.96 -0.61
CA MET A 239 -6.22 30.25 -1.45
C MET A 239 -7.53 31.02 -1.55
N ASP A 240 -8.03 31.53 -0.41
CA ASP A 240 -9.34 32.14 -0.38
C ASP A 240 -9.37 33.57 -0.93
N PHE A 241 -8.37 34.39 -0.59
CA PHE A 241 -8.36 35.84 -0.86
C PHE A 241 -7.30 36.26 -1.87
N GLY A 242 -6.34 35.40 -2.17
CA GLY A 242 -5.27 35.65 -3.12
C GLY A 242 -3.93 35.96 -2.46
N THR A 243 -2.90 35.98 -3.28
CA THR A 243 -1.53 36.29 -2.87
C THR A 243 -1.26 37.80 -2.89
N TYR A 244 -0.13 38.22 -2.30
CA TYR A 244 0.24 39.63 -2.29
C TYR A 244 0.43 40.16 -3.72
N GLY A 245 -0.30 41.23 -4.06
CA GLY A 245 -0.29 41.84 -5.39
C GLY A 245 -1.31 41.25 -6.37
N GLU A 246 -2.08 40.23 -5.96
CA GLU A 246 -3.15 39.68 -6.79
C GLU A 246 -4.39 40.59 -6.76
N ASN A 247 -4.95 40.88 -7.94
CA ASN A 247 -6.16 41.69 -8.05
C ASN A 247 -7.40 40.79 -7.95
N PRO A 248 -8.29 41.00 -6.95
CA PRO A 248 -9.46 40.15 -6.77
C PRO A 248 -10.45 40.21 -7.95
N ARG A 249 -10.38 41.25 -8.80
CA ARG A 249 -11.20 41.39 -10.01
C ARG A 249 -10.76 40.49 -11.16
N ASP A 250 -9.54 39.99 -11.12
CA ASP A 250 -9.00 39.16 -12.20
C ASP A 250 -9.47 37.69 -12.09
N ARG A 251 -10.19 37.35 -11.02
CA ARG A 251 -10.75 36.02 -10.83
C ARG A 251 -11.87 35.75 -11.84
N PRO A 252 -11.73 34.73 -12.71
CA PRO A 252 -12.70 34.48 -13.75
C PRO A 252 -14.03 34.01 -13.19
N TYR A 253 -15.11 34.37 -13.88
CA TYR A 253 -16.41 33.76 -13.67
C TYR A 253 -16.38 32.32 -14.23
N MET A 254 -16.63 31.34 -13.37
CA MET A 254 -16.79 29.95 -13.74
C MET A 254 -18.28 29.66 -14.00
N ARG A 255 -18.60 29.31 -15.24
CA ARG A 255 -19.96 28.97 -15.71
C ARG A 255 -20.71 27.98 -14.81
N MET A 256 -20.01 27.08 -14.10
CA MET A 256 -20.61 26.06 -13.22
C MET A 256 -20.92 26.55 -11.79
N ARG A 257 -20.28 27.62 -11.30
CA ARG A 257 -20.34 28.06 -9.89
C ARG A 257 -20.61 29.54 -9.66
N GLY A 258 -20.61 30.38 -10.70
CA GLY A 258 -20.57 31.82 -10.53
C GLY A 258 -19.12 32.32 -10.54
N MET A 259 -18.65 32.99 -9.48
CA MET A 259 -17.22 33.30 -9.36
C MET A 259 -16.41 32.03 -9.08
N ALA A 260 -15.15 31.96 -9.54
CA ALA A 260 -14.19 30.96 -9.11
C ALA A 260 -14.18 30.89 -7.57
N SER A 261 -14.70 29.77 -7.03
CA SER A 261 -14.96 29.63 -5.61
C SER A 261 -13.63 29.51 -4.86
N SER A 262 -13.48 30.32 -3.82
CA SER A 262 -12.33 30.32 -2.90
C SER A 262 -12.07 28.94 -2.24
N THR A 263 -13.08 28.07 -2.21
CA THR A 263 -13.05 26.74 -1.54
C THR A 263 -13.16 25.56 -2.52
N MET A 264 -12.60 25.69 -3.73
CA MET A 264 -12.69 24.64 -4.76
C MET A 264 -12.07 23.32 -4.30
N ASP A 265 -11.01 23.39 -3.50
CA ASP A 265 -10.31 22.27 -2.86
C ASP A 265 -11.19 21.45 -1.89
N LEU A 266 -12.16 22.09 -1.23
CA LEU A 266 -13.08 21.43 -0.28
C LEU A 266 -14.30 20.78 -0.94
N ASN A 267 -14.67 21.24 -2.14
CA ASN A 267 -15.89 20.79 -2.80
C ASN A 267 -15.70 19.87 -4.05
N PRO A 268 -14.55 19.21 -4.31
CA PRO A 268 -14.35 18.50 -5.58
C PRO A 268 -15.18 17.21 -5.71
N GLY A 269 -15.62 16.62 -4.59
CA GLY A 269 -16.48 15.43 -4.59
C GLY A 269 -17.98 15.74 -4.63
N THR A 270 -18.38 16.96 -5.00
CA THR A 270 -19.79 17.40 -4.96
C THR A 270 -20.26 17.90 -6.32
N SER A 271 -21.58 17.93 -6.53
CA SER A 271 -22.13 18.41 -7.80
C SER A 271 -21.81 19.89 -8.09
N ARG A 272 -21.33 20.65 -7.10
CA ARG A 272 -20.95 22.05 -7.28
C ARG A 272 -19.81 22.22 -8.31
N VAL A 273 -18.87 21.27 -8.47
CA VAL A 273 -17.76 21.39 -9.47
C VAL A 273 -18.10 20.78 -10.84
N THR A 274 -19.24 20.10 -10.96
CA THR A 274 -19.62 19.34 -12.17
C THR A 274 -20.86 19.98 -12.83
N ASN A 275 -21.22 19.57 -14.06
CA ASN A 275 -22.49 20.00 -14.66
C ASN A 275 -23.71 19.23 -14.13
N GLN A 276 -23.55 18.39 -13.12
CA GLN A 276 -24.65 17.64 -12.52
C GLN A 276 -25.61 18.55 -11.76
N ILE A 277 -26.88 18.17 -11.76
CA ILE A 277 -27.91 18.91 -11.03
C ILE A 277 -27.61 18.96 -9.52
N PRO A 278 -27.96 20.06 -8.82
CA PRO A 278 -27.96 20.09 -7.37
C PRO A 278 -28.81 18.95 -6.80
N GLY A 279 -28.29 18.21 -5.81
CA GLY A 279 -28.98 17.04 -5.24
C GLY A 279 -28.75 15.73 -5.99
N TYR A 280 -27.93 15.71 -7.05
CA TYR A 280 -27.45 14.46 -7.65
C TYR A 280 -26.77 13.58 -6.59
N ALA A 281 -27.26 12.35 -6.45
CA ALA A 281 -26.84 11.40 -5.42
C ALA A 281 -25.92 10.29 -5.94
N GLY A 282 -25.56 10.34 -7.23
CA GLY A 282 -24.61 9.38 -7.80
C GLY A 282 -23.16 9.69 -7.45
N PHE A 283 -22.28 8.72 -7.70
CA PHE A 283 -20.86 8.85 -7.43
C PHE A 283 -20.20 9.89 -8.35
N LEU A 284 -19.37 10.76 -7.77
CA LEU A 284 -18.57 11.76 -8.47
C LEU A 284 -17.08 11.50 -8.19
N PRO A 285 -16.32 10.95 -9.16
CA PRO A 285 -14.91 10.67 -8.95
C PRO A 285 -14.09 11.96 -8.91
N LEU A 286 -13.25 12.08 -7.88
CA LEU A 286 -12.15 13.03 -7.86
C LEU A 286 -10.87 12.30 -8.29
N ALA A 287 -10.46 12.47 -9.54
CA ALA A 287 -9.24 11.87 -10.08
C ALA A 287 -8.35 12.94 -10.70
N SER A 288 -7.09 13.01 -10.29
CA SER A 288 -6.08 13.89 -10.93
C SER A 288 -5.45 13.26 -12.17
N HIS A 289 -5.48 11.93 -12.28
CA HIS A 289 -4.71 11.18 -13.28
C HIS A 289 -5.58 10.41 -14.29
N ASN A 290 -6.91 10.47 -14.18
CA ASN A 290 -7.82 9.78 -15.08
C ASN A 290 -8.77 10.78 -15.76
N ALA A 291 -8.44 11.13 -17.01
CA ALA A 291 -9.18 12.11 -17.79
C ALA A 291 -10.60 11.61 -18.16
N GLU A 292 -10.79 10.32 -18.42
CA GLU A 292 -12.09 9.75 -18.76
C GLU A 292 -13.04 9.81 -17.57
N ALA A 293 -12.54 9.47 -16.36
CA ALA A 293 -13.34 9.56 -15.14
C ALA A 293 -13.78 11.01 -14.86
N LEU A 294 -12.91 11.99 -15.12
CA LEU A 294 -13.26 13.41 -15.00
C LEU A 294 -14.31 13.84 -16.03
N ALA A 295 -14.18 13.41 -17.29
CA ALA A 295 -15.16 13.70 -18.33
C ALA A 295 -16.54 13.15 -17.97
N HIS A 296 -16.59 11.92 -17.44
CA HIS A 296 -17.84 11.29 -17.00
C HIS A 296 -18.44 11.98 -15.78
N ALA A 297 -17.60 12.41 -14.81
CA ALA A 297 -18.04 13.13 -13.61
C ALA A 297 -18.66 14.48 -13.95
N ASN A 298 -18.01 15.24 -14.83
CA ASN A 298 -18.47 16.56 -15.26
C ASN A 298 -19.81 16.47 -15.99
N GLY A 299 -20.13 15.31 -16.58
CA GLY A 299 -21.32 15.15 -17.40
C GLY A 299 -21.17 15.83 -18.76
N PRO A 300 -22.04 15.50 -19.72
CA PRO A 300 -21.97 16.09 -21.05
C PRO A 300 -22.21 17.61 -21.01
N GLU A 301 -21.49 18.34 -21.86
CA GLU A 301 -21.69 19.79 -22.01
C GLU A 301 -23.00 20.13 -22.75
N ASP A 302 -23.44 19.22 -23.64
CA ASP A 302 -24.65 19.36 -24.45
C ASP A 302 -25.74 18.40 -23.98
N ILE A 303 -26.91 18.96 -23.67
CA ILE A 303 -28.09 18.21 -23.18
C ILE A 303 -28.56 17.16 -24.18
N ASP A 304 -28.39 17.40 -25.49
CA ASP A 304 -28.82 16.48 -26.55
C ASP A 304 -28.07 15.13 -26.52
N SER A 305 -26.88 15.10 -25.92
CA SER A 305 -26.10 13.87 -25.73
C SER A 305 -26.53 13.03 -24.52
N LEU A 306 -27.42 13.55 -23.64
CA LEU A 306 -28.00 12.82 -22.50
C LEU A 306 -29.08 11.81 -22.91
N HIS A 307 -29.39 11.69 -24.21
CA HIS A 307 -30.28 10.67 -24.74
C HIS A 307 -29.46 9.48 -25.27
N PRO A 308 -29.05 8.52 -24.42
CA PRO A 308 -28.16 7.42 -24.81
C PRO A 308 -28.83 6.42 -25.75
N THR A 309 -30.17 6.42 -25.82
CA THR A 309 -30.90 5.62 -26.81
C THR A 309 -31.09 6.47 -28.07
N PRO A 310 -30.29 6.24 -29.13
CA PRO A 310 -30.62 6.83 -30.42
C PRO A 310 -32.06 6.44 -30.76
N ARG A 311 -32.84 7.35 -31.35
CA ARG A 311 -34.25 7.11 -31.67
C ARG A 311 -34.49 5.81 -32.45
N ALA A 312 -33.47 5.30 -33.13
CA ALA A 312 -33.43 4.01 -33.83
C ALA A 312 -33.40 2.76 -32.92
N ALA A 313 -32.90 2.86 -31.68
CA ALA A 313 -32.87 1.74 -30.73
C ALA A 313 -34.27 1.37 -30.24
N LEU A 314 -35.15 2.36 -30.12
CA LEU A 314 -36.57 2.15 -29.89
C LEU A 314 -37.23 1.99 -31.27
N ARG A 315 -37.74 0.78 -31.57
CA ARG A 315 -38.40 0.42 -32.85
C ARG A 315 -39.69 1.21 -33.16
N LEU A 316 -39.90 2.33 -32.48
CA LEU A 316 -41.06 3.20 -32.49
C LEU A 316 -41.07 4.12 -33.71
N PHE A 317 -39.90 4.51 -34.22
CA PHE A 317 -39.81 5.48 -35.31
C PHE A 317 -38.80 4.99 -36.34
N HIS A 318 -39.24 4.94 -37.60
CA HIS A 318 -38.48 4.55 -38.80
C HIS A 318 -38.43 3.04 -39.04
N SER A 319 -39.57 2.47 -39.44
CA SER A 319 -39.50 1.39 -40.44
C SER A 319 -39.51 2.05 -41.80
N ASP A 320 -38.54 1.71 -42.65
CA ASP A 320 -38.55 2.06 -44.08
C ASP A 320 -39.76 1.47 -44.83
N ASN A 321 -40.50 0.59 -44.15
CA ASN A 321 -41.75 0.04 -44.63
C ASN A 321 -42.88 1.05 -44.45
N ILE A 322 -43.71 1.17 -45.49
CA ILE A 322 -44.95 1.94 -45.46
C ILE A 322 -45.89 1.44 -44.35
N PRO A 323 -46.65 2.33 -43.69
CA PRO A 323 -47.72 1.92 -42.79
C PRO A 323 -48.69 0.94 -43.47
N GLY A 324 -49.04 -0.14 -42.79
CA GLY A 324 -49.92 -1.19 -43.31
C GLY A 324 -49.21 -2.35 -44.01
N TYR A 325 -47.91 -2.27 -44.28
CA TYR A 325 -47.14 -3.44 -44.73
C TYR A 325 -46.99 -4.46 -43.59
N THR A 326 -47.54 -5.67 -43.79
CA THR A 326 -47.56 -6.76 -42.80
C THR A 326 -46.48 -7.84 -43.04
N GLY A 327 -45.51 -7.57 -43.91
CA GLY A 327 -44.43 -8.52 -44.22
C GLY A 327 -43.35 -8.57 -43.12
N HIS A 328 -42.26 -9.30 -43.40
CA HIS A 328 -41.17 -9.45 -42.44
C HIS A 328 -40.53 -8.09 -42.08
N LYS A 329 -40.43 -7.83 -40.78
CA LYS A 329 -39.68 -6.69 -40.21
C LYS A 329 -38.40 -7.23 -39.58
N PRO A 330 -37.20 -6.93 -40.10
CA PRO A 330 -35.96 -7.38 -39.49
C PRO A 330 -35.83 -6.77 -38.09
N VAL A 331 -35.66 -7.64 -37.11
CA VAL A 331 -35.60 -7.33 -35.67
C VAL A 331 -34.15 -7.12 -35.24
N ASP A 332 -33.23 -7.89 -35.82
CA ASP A 332 -31.81 -7.87 -35.52
C ASP A 332 -31.04 -7.05 -36.56
N CYS A 333 -29.97 -6.37 -36.11
CA CYS A 333 -29.14 -5.54 -36.97
C CYS A 333 -28.52 -6.33 -38.14
N VAL A 334 -28.22 -7.62 -37.93
CA VAL A 334 -27.66 -8.51 -38.97
C VAL A 334 -28.63 -8.73 -40.13
N ASN A 335 -29.94 -8.65 -39.87
CA ASN A 335 -30.99 -8.89 -40.86
C ASN A 335 -31.46 -7.60 -41.55
N TYR A 336 -31.01 -6.43 -41.08
CA TYR A 336 -31.36 -5.16 -41.66
C TYR A 336 -30.50 -4.89 -42.91
N ARG A 337 -31.16 -4.81 -44.08
CA ARG A 337 -30.51 -4.59 -45.39
C ARG A 337 -30.85 -3.23 -46.00
N GLY A 338 -31.33 -2.28 -45.18
CA GLY A 338 -31.85 -1.00 -45.62
C GLY A 338 -33.32 -1.07 -46.05
N GLU A 339 -33.74 -0.06 -46.82
CA GLU A 339 -35.13 0.13 -47.25
C GLU A 339 -35.66 -1.08 -48.03
N CYS A 340 -36.90 -1.49 -47.72
CA CYS A 340 -37.54 -2.58 -48.43
C CYS A 340 -37.87 -2.13 -49.86
N ARG A 341 -37.23 -2.75 -50.86
CA ARG A 341 -37.47 -2.51 -52.30
C ARG A 341 -38.76 -3.17 -52.80
N ALA A 342 -39.80 -3.22 -51.97
CA ALA A 342 -41.07 -3.83 -52.32
C ALA A 342 -41.63 -3.21 -53.61
N GLY A 343 -41.95 -4.05 -54.60
CA GLY A 343 -42.54 -3.60 -55.87
C GLY A 343 -41.56 -3.03 -56.91
N SER A 344 -40.24 -3.18 -56.72
CA SER A 344 -39.22 -2.85 -57.74
C SER A 344 -38.31 -4.03 -58.08
N ASP A 345 -38.70 -5.24 -57.66
CA ASP A 345 -37.96 -6.47 -57.95
C ASP A 345 -38.27 -6.94 -59.38
N PRO A 346 -37.26 -7.01 -60.28
CA PRO A 346 -37.43 -7.50 -61.64
C PRO A 346 -37.85 -8.98 -61.72
N GLY A 347 -37.76 -9.73 -60.62
CA GLY A 347 -38.30 -11.09 -60.52
C GLY A 347 -39.84 -11.14 -60.52
N THR A 348 -40.52 -10.01 -60.37
CA THR A 348 -41.98 -9.90 -60.42
C THR A 348 -42.42 -9.07 -61.62
N THR A 349 -43.51 -9.47 -62.29
CA THR A 349 -44.03 -8.74 -63.47
C THR A 349 -44.47 -7.31 -63.12
N THR A 350 -44.98 -7.10 -61.91
CA THR A 350 -45.35 -5.78 -61.40
C THR A 350 -44.13 -4.93 -61.10
N GLY A 351 -43.08 -5.51 -60.51
CA GLY A 351 -41.83 -4.80 -60.23
C GLY A 351 -41.02 -4.46 -61.48
N ASP A 352 -40.96 -5.35 -62.46
CA ASP A 352 -40.29 -5.10 -63.75
C ASP A 352 -40.95 -3.98 -64.56
N SER A 353 -42.27 -3.83 -64.43
CA SER A 353 -43.01 -2.75 -65.10
C SER A 353 -42.78 -1.37 -64.47
N TYR A 354 -42.26 -1.31 -63.24
CA TYR A 354 -42.03 -0.06 -62.52
C TYR A 354 -40.78 0.65 -63.05
N LYS A 355 -40.97 1.84 -63.63
CA LYS A 355 -39.89 2.73 -64.05
C LYS A 355 -39.87 3.94 -63.13
N PRO A 356 -38.79 4.20 -62.38
CA PRO A 356 -38.71 5.38 -61.53
C PRO A 356 -38.82 6.64 -62.39
N HIS A 357 -39.62 7.61 -61.95
CA HIS A 357 -39.66 8.93 -62.58
C HIS A 357 -38.30 9.60 -62.42
N LYS A 358 -37.77 10.15 -63.52
CA LYS A 358 -36.50 10.88 -63.54
C LYS A 358 -36.61 12.24 -62.87
#